data_AF-A0A0N4UPJ3-F1
#
_entry.id   AF-A0A0N4UPJ3-F1
#
_cell.length_a   1.000
_cell.length_b   1.000
_cell.length_c   1.000
_cell.angle_alpha   90.00
_cell.angle_beta   90.00
_cell.angle_gamma   90.00
#
_symmetry.space_group_name_H-M   'P 1'
#
loop_
_entity.id
_entity.type
_entity.pdbx_description
1 polymer ?
#
loop_
_entity_poly.entity_id
_entity_poly.type
_entity_poly.pdbx_seq_one_letter_code
_entity_poly.pdbx_strand_id
1 'polypeptide(L)'
;MIFVPYLFDTTKNSSSYWNCIQRCSCTTDSYEEIDGQCIEQKNDATAKNITSSTYDCSLEGLPCGTNMIFNPVHEINFQNTSQCITQCVCDINYYEENDQCIKKNDILSAYMDNPCNLEPCKVDEIIHDAGCRLTGHKCGINMIFKLISQGITYPSISRYCTQRCVCESEEFVAKTFHCEKTKIHLNDSIESSEFLQYCPRLRYNMDEEITDLGCRLTGFKCGKNMVFVPVEEFFWYCDGGYCSLGKQVFDYGCMLTGLPCGTNMIFDTMNNNSTEFCIQVCKCAANDYTEINGRCHKEDNTTSKYFVEVRKSFIVGQIFDDFGCFSTGITCGKNMVFRPIFQFHNISGLIWYKKCLQRCSCKNDKYIERNKNCIKRMVEIENPPEKNTTMIDRPCFINRSCQLGDTIIDKGCQLSGLKCGTI
;
A
#
# COMPACT_ATOMS: atom_id res chain seq x y z
N MET A 1 -6.96 -22.84 7.62
CA MET A 1 -6.10 -22.30 6.55
C MET A 1 -6.92 -21.43 5.59
N ILE A 2 -6.31 -20.43 4.93
CA ILE A 2 -6.91 -19.53 3.92
C ILE A 2 -5.98 -19.36 2.71
N PHE A 3 -6.54 -19.09 1.53
CA PHE A 3 -5.72 -18.73 0.37
C PHE A 3 -5.18 -17.30 0.48
N VAL A 4 -3.87 -17.16 0.32
CA VAL A 4 -3.16 -15.88 0.36
C VAL A 4 -2.42 -15.68 -0.96
N PRO A 5 -2.64 -14.57 -1.69
CA PRO A 5 -1.89 -14.26 -2.90
C PRO A 5 -0.45 -13.94 -2.54
N TYR A 6 0.51 -14.59 -3.22
CA TYR A 6 1.94 -14.33 -3.00
C TYR A 6 2.69 -13.95 -4.28
N LEU A 7 2.14 -14.19 -5.47
CA LEU A 7 2.68 -13.70 -6.75
C LEU A 7 1.55 -13.27 -7.70
N PHE A 8 1.74 -12.16 -8.42
CA PHE A 8 0.87 -11.77 -9.53
C PHE A 8 1.61 -12.04 -10.85
N ASP A 9 1.06 -12.94 -11.67
CA ASP A 9 1.62 -13.23 -12.98
C ASP A 9 1.09 -12.23 -14.00
N THR A 10 1.98 -11.36 -14.47
CA THR A 10 1.70 -10.29 -15.44
C THR A 10 2.08 -10.68 -16.88
N THR A 11 2.54 -11.92 -17.13
CA THR A 11 3.24 -12.28 -18.38
C THR A 11 2.33 -12.54 -19.60
N LYS A 12 0.99 -12.51 -19.46
CA LYS A 12 0.06 -12.74 -20.59
C LYS A 12 -0.52 -11.46 -21.18
N ASN A 13 0.14 -10.99 -22.24
CA ASN A 13 -0.10 -9.72 -22.93
C ASN A 13 -1.30 -9.68 -23.90
N SER A 14 -2.32 -10.54 -23.78
CA SER A 14 -3.48 -10.46 -24.70
C SER A 14 -4.83 -11.00 -24.18
N SER A 15 -4.97 -11.33 -22.90
CA SER A 15 -6.26 -11.71 -22.30
C SER A 15 -6.42 -11.06 -20.94
N SER A 16 -7.54 -10.39 -20.71
CA SER A 16 -7.83 -9.44 -19.61
C SER A 16 -7.99 -10.06 -18.21
N TYR A 17 -7.25 -11.13 -17.90
CA TYR A 17 -7.28 -11.82 -16.61
C TYR A 17 -5.87 -11.81 -16.00
N TRP A 18 -5.75 -11.15 -14.85
CA TRP A 18 -4.60 -11.33 -13.97
C TRP A 18 -4.71 -12.73 -13.34
N ASN A 19 -3.64 -13.52 -13.43
CA ASN A 19 -3.53 -14.71 -12.62
C ASN A 19 -2.84 -14.28 -11.32
N CYS A 20 -3.40 -14.61 -10.17
CA CYS A 20 -2.60 -14.63 -8.96
C CYS A 20 -2.27 -16.07 -8.62
N ILE A 21 -1.04 -16.22 -8.21
CA ILE A 21 -0.56 -17.43 -7.58
C ILE A 21 -0.85 -17.26 -6.09
N GLN A 22 -1.70 -18.12 -5.57
CA GLN A 22 -2.07 -18.15 -4.16
C GLN A 22 -1.51 -19.40 -3.52
N ARG A 23 -1.13 -19.29 -2.25
CA ARG A 23 -0.78 -20.42 -1.40
C ARG A 23 -1.79 -20.54 -0.26
N CYS A 24 -2.06 -21.78 0.16
CA CYS A 24 -2.82 -22.03 1.37
C CYS A 24 -1.95 -21.71 2.59
N SER A 25 -2.44 -20.87 3.52
CA SER A 25 -1.70 -20.35 4.69
C SER A 25 -2.54 -20.44 5.97
N CYS A 26 -1.95 -20.33 7.15
CA CYS A 26 -2.70 -20.33 8.41
C CYS A 26 -3.64 -19.11 8.55
N THR A 27 -4.77 -19.30 9.25
CA THR A 27 -5.88 -18.33 9.34
C THR A 27 -5.61 -17.14 10.23
N THR A 28 -4.74 -17.32 11.22
CA THR A 28 -4.42 -16.35 12.27
C THR A 28 -2.98 -16.56 12.69
N ASP A 29 -2.37 -15.51 13.23
CA ASP A 29 -0.98 -15.53 13.71
C ASP A 29 -0.76 -16.45 14.93
N SER A 30 -1.84 -16.99 15.51
CA SER A 30 -1.81 -18.00 16.59
C SER A 30 -1.49 -19.42 16.11
N TYR A 31 -1.35 -19.63 14.80
CA TYR A 31 -0.99 -20.91 14.20
C TYR A 31 0.28 -20.75 13.39
N GLU A 32 1.19 -21.69 13.57
CA GLU A 32 2.44 -21.77 12.82
C GLU A 32 2.34 -22.84 11.75
N GLU A 33 2.89 -22.57 10.58
CA GLU A 33 3.03 -23.54 9.49
C GLU A 33 4.25 -24.43 9.77
N ILE A 34 3.99 -25.67 10.19
CA ILE A 34 5.01 -26.68 10.48
C ILE A 34 4.68 -27.92 9.65
N ASP A 35 5.59 -28.34 8.78
CA ASP A 35 5.46 -29.52 7.91
C ASP A 35 4.12 -29.59 7.13
N GLY A 36 3.67 -28.45 6.61
CA GLY A 36 2.41 -28.39 5.87
C GLY A 36 1.17 -28.55 6.75
N GLN A 37 1.27 -28.26 8.05
CA GLN A 37 0.13 -28.19 8.97
C GLN A 37 0.13 -26.87 9.73
N CYS A 38 -1.06 -26.32 9.97
CA CYS A 38 -1.22 -25.18 10.87
C CYS A 38 -1.38 -25.69 12.28
N ILE A 39 -0.30 -25.63 13.05
CA ILE A 39 -0.29 -26.08 14.43
C ILE A 39 -0.61 -24.88 15.31
N GLU A 40 -1.68 -25.00 16.10
CA GLU A 40 -1.99 -24.00 17.13
C GLU A 40 -0.79 -23.92 18.05
N GLN A 41 -0.25 -22.72 18.27
CA GLN A 41 0.85 -22.52 19.19
C GLN A 41 0.35 -22.84 20.62
N LYS A 42 0.41 -24.12 20.99
CA LYS A 42 0.25 -24.55 22.37
C LYS A 42 1.49 -24.07 23.09
N ASN A 43 1.27 -23.12 23.99
CA ASN A 43 2.24 -22.75 25.02
C ASN A 43 2.46 -23.96 25.94
N ASP A 44 3.21 -24.94 25.45
CA ASP A 44 3.61 -26.11 26.22
C ASP A 44 5.12 -26.29 26.12
N ALA A 45 5.72 -26.41 27.29
CA ALA A 45 7.11 -26.11 27.55
C ALA A 45 8.06 -27.13 26.94
N THR A 46 8.74 -26.74 25.86
CA THR A 46 10.10 -27.21 25.57
C THR A 46 10.98 -26.02 25.16
N ALA A 47 11.48 -25.33 26.19
CA ALA A 47 12.63 -24.41 26.22
C ALA A 47 12.72 -23.19 25.25
N LYS A 48 11.83 -23.01 24.27
CA LYS A 48 12.03 -22.02 23.18
C LYS A 48 11.18 -20.75 23.21
N ASN A 49 10.21 -20.64 24.09
CA ASN A 49 9.53 -19.37 24.36
C ASN A 49 9.58 -19.10 25.85
N ILE A 50 10.71 -18.59 26.33
CA ILE A 50 10.75 -17.97 27.67
C ILE A 50 10.00 -16.65 27.54
N THR A 51 8.67 -16.72 27.65
CA THR A 51 7.85 -15.56 27.95
C THR A 51 8.00 -15.27 29.43
N SER A 52 8.83 -14.30 29.74
CA SER A 52 8.97 -13.82 31.12
C SER A 52 8.05 -12.62 31.30
N SER A 53 7.18 -12.70 32.31
CA SER A 53 6.43 -11.54 32.79
C SER A 53 7.21 -10.89 33.92
N THR A 54 7.64 -9.64 33.73
CA THR A 54 8.23 -8.84 34.82
C THR A 54 7.41 -7.57 35.02
N TYR A 55 7.27 -7.21 36.29
CA TYR A 55 6.86 -5.86 36.65
C TYR A 55 8.03 -4.92 36.29
N ASP A 56 7.72 -3.77 35.67
CA ASP A 56 8.70 -2.73 35.30
C ASP A 56 9.62 -3.05 34.11
N CYS A 57 9.26 -4.04 33.27
CA CYS A 57 9.93 -4.33 31.98
C CYS A 57 11.46 -4.49 32.06
N SER A 58 11.99 -4.81 33.24
CA SER A 58 13.41 -4.71 33.55
C SER A 58 14.29 -5.76 32.84
N LEU A 59 13.68 -6.65 32.06
CA LEU A 59 14.38 -7.64 31.25
C LEU A 59 14.77 -7.13 29.87
N GLU A 60 14.21 -6.03 29.38
CA GLU A 60 14.50 -5.54 28.03
C GLU A 60 16.02 -5.39 27.81
N GLY A 61 16.51 -6.04 26.75
CA GLY A 61 17.93 -6.04 26.39
C GLY A 61 18.82 -6.98 27.21
N LEU A 62 18.33 -7.63 28.26
CA LEU A 62 19.10 -8.66 28.97
C LEU A 62 19.22 -9.94 28.13
N PRO A 63 20.36 -10.66 28.22
CA PRO A 63 20.56 -11.87 27.45
C PRO A 63 19.64 -12.98 27.96
N CYS A 64 18.94 -13.63 27.03
CA CYS A 64 18.06 -14.77 27.29
C CYS A 64 18.55 -16.06 26.61
N GLY A 65 19.66 -15.98 25.87
CA GLY A 65 20.31 -17.08 25.17
C GLY A 65 21.58 -16.61 24.44
N THR A 66 22.29 -17.53 23.79
CA THR A 66 23.46 -17.17 22.97
C THR A 66 23.02 -16.32 21.79
N ASN A 67 23.48 -15.07 21.75
CA ASN A 67 23.09 -14.06 20.75
C ASN A 67 21.59 -13.72 20.76
N MET A 68 20.91 -13.87 21.91
CA MET A 68 19.50 -13.56 22.09
C MET A 68 19.29 -12.59 23.25
N ILE A 69 18.32 -11.70 23.12
CA ILE A 69 17.91 -10.73 24.15
C ILE A 69 16.40 -10.78 24.39
N PHE A 70 15.97 -10.41 25.59
CA PHE A 70 14.55 -10.20 25.85
C PHE A 70 14.07 -8.91 25.16
N ASN A 71 13.00 -9.02 24.38
CA ASN A 71 12.33 -7.91 23.69
C ASN A 71 10.86 -7.83 24.14
N PRO A 72 10.35 -6.69 24.60
CA PRO A 72 8.95 -6.54 24.99
C PRO A 72 8.02 -6.69 23.77
N VAL A 73 7.10 -7.65 23.84
CA VAL A 73 6.08 -7.89 22.79
C VAL A 73 4.77 -7.19 23.14
N HIS A 74 4.44 -7.13 24.43
CA HIS A 74 3.22 -6.49 24.91
C HIS A 74 3.46 -5.84 26.27
N GLU A 75 3.09 -4.58 26.40
CA GLU A 75 3.05 -3.87 27.68
C GLU A 75 1.59 -3.72 28.13
N ILE A 76 1.29 -4.17 29.34
CA ILE A 76 -0.03 -4.05 29.97
C ILE A 76 0.10 -3.04 31.10
N ASN A 77 -0.55 -1.89 30.97
CA ASN A 77 -0.54 -0.84 31.98
C ASN A 77 -1.76 -0.94 32.90
N PHE A 78 -1.55 -1.23 34.19
CA PHE A 78 -2.58 -1.33 35.23
C PHE A 78 -2.22 -0.46 36.43
N GLN A 79 -2.98 0.62 36.67
CA GLN A 79 -2.98 1.41 37.91
C GLN A 79 -1.57 1.69 38.52
N ASN A 80 -0.66 2.28 37.74
CA ASN A 80 0.75 2.59 38.07
C ASN A 80 1.74 1.42 38.05
N THR A 81 1.34 0.24 37.57
CA THR A 81 2.25 -0.87 37.28
C THR A 81 2.21 -1.20 35.80
N SER A 82 3.37 -1.24 35.15
CA SER A 82 3.55 -1.80 33.82
C SER A 82 3.94 -3.28 33.97
N GLN A 83 3.21 -4.16 33.30
CA GLN A 83 3.57 -5.56 33.14
C GLN A 83 4.01 -5.76 31.69
N CYS A 84 5.27 -6.13 31.49
CA CYS A 84 5.76 -6.47 30.15
C CYS A 84 5.77 -7.98 29.94
N ILE A 85 5.17 -8.41 28.84
CA ILE A 85 5.39 -9.73 28.24
C ILE A 85 6.59 -9.58 27.32
N THR A 86 7.70 -10.20 27.68
CA THR A 86 8.93 -10.21 26.87
C THR A 86 9.05 -11.54 26.12
N GLN A 87 9.66 -11.52 24.94
CA GLN A 87 10.03 -12.70 24.16
C GLN A 87 11.55 -12.69 23.97
N CYS A 88 12.16 -13.87 24.03
CA CYS A 88 13.57 -14.04 23.71
C CYS A 88 13.76 -14.03 22.19
N VAL A 89 14.42 -13.01 21.65
CA VAL A 89 14.65 -12.82 20.20
C VAL A 89 16.14 -12.71 19.91
N CYS A 90 16.57 -12.95 18.68
CA CYS A 90 17.95 -12.69 18.29
C CYS A 90 18.33 -11.22 18.54
N ASP A 91 19.52 -11.01 19.09
CA ASP A 91 20.12 -9.69 19.27
C ASP A 91 20.24 -8.96 17.91
N ILE A 92 20.32 -7.64 17.91
CA ILE A 92 20.21 -6.75 16.73
C ILE A 92 21.16 -7.13 15.59
N ASN A 93 22.29 -7.75 15.90
CA ASN A 93 23.31 -8.18 14.94
C ASN A 93 23.14 -9.61 14.42
N TYR A 94 22.06 -10.27 14.79
CA TYR A 94 21.78 -11.66 14.47
C TYR A 94 20.39 -11.80 13.85
N TYR A 95 20.17 -12.88 13.14
CA TYR A 95 18.86 -13.28 12.66
C TYR A 95 18.68 -14.77 12.93
N GLU A 96 17.44 -15.21 13.01
CA GLU A 96 17.10 -16.58 13.33
C GLU A 96 17.14 -17.44 12.07
N GLU A 97 17.94 -18.49 12.10
CA GLU A 97 18.00 -19.51 11.04
C GLU A 97 18.22 -20.87 11.69
N ASN A 98 17.35 -21.82 11.36
CA ASN A 98 17.34 -23.16 11.95
C ASN A 98 17.39 -23.12 13.49
N ASP A 99 16.57 -22.26 14.11
CA ASP A 99 16.48 -22.04 15.55
C ASP A 99 17.79 -21.57 16.23
N GLN A 100 18.72 -21.01 15.45
CA GLN A 100 19.95 -20.42 15.96
C GLN A 100 20.04 -18.96 15.53
N CYS A 101 20.51 -18.11 16.43
CA CYS A 101 20.82 -16.73 16.09
C CYS A 101 22.18 -16.65 15.42
N ILE A 102 22.17 -16.52 14.10
CA ILE A 102 23.34 -16.44 13.23
C ILE A 102 23.71 -14.98 13.03
N LYS A 103 25.01 -14.68 13.10
CA LYS A 103 25.52 -13.31 12.95
C LYS A 103 25.22 -12.84 11.53
N LYS A 104 24.57 -11.68 11.40
CA LYS A 104 24.19 -11.09 10.10
C LYS A 104 25.36 -11.02 9.12
N ASN A 105 26.60 -10.90 9.59
CA ASN A 105 27.78 -10.82 8.72
C ASN A 105 28.09 -12.13 7.96
N ASP A 106 27.62 -13.28 8.41
CA ASP A 106 28.04 -14.57 7.83
C ASP A 106 27.17 -15.00 6.63
N ILE A 107 26.00 -14.40 6.43
CA ILE A 107 25.07 -14.74 5.32
C ILE A 107 24.70 -13.53 4.45
N LEU A 108 24.85 -12.30 4.95
CA LEU A 108 24.54 -11.10 4.16
C LEU A 108 25.54 -10.78 3.03
N SER A 109 26.69 -11.45 2.92
CA SER A 109 27.60 -11.16 1.81
C SER A 109 27.09 -11.65 0.45
N ALA A 110 26.08 -12.52 0.42
CA ALA A 110 25.56 -13.09 -0.84
C ALA A 110 24.17 -12.57 -1.25
N TYR A 111 23.37 -12.03 -0.31
CA TYR A 111 21.99 -11.59 -0.57
C TYR A 111 21.77 -10.08 -0.48
N MET A 112 22.83 -9.30 -0.20
CA MET A 112 22.79 -7.83 -0.21
C MET A 112 23.62 -7.24 -1.34
N ASP A 113 23.90 -8.05 -2.36
CA ASP A 113 24.44 -7.51 -3.59
C ASP A 113 23.38 -6.63 -4.25
N ASN A 114 23.81 -5.44 -4.63
CA ASN A 114 23.05 -4.52 -5.46
C ASN A 114 22.42 -5.32 -6.61
N PRO A 115 21.08 -5.35 -6.76
CA PRO A 115 20.43 -6.12 -7.81
C PRO A 115 20.92 -5.69 -9.20
N CYS A 116 21.44 -4.46 -9.33
CA CYS A 116 22.03 -3.96 -10.56
C CYS A 116 23.42 -4.53 -10.89
N ASN A 117 24.03 -5.35 -10.02
CA ASN A 117 25.34 -5.94 -10.26
C ASN A 117 25.28 -7.04 -11.34
N LEU A 118 24.14 -7.75 -11.45
CA LEU A 118 23.92 -8.78 -12.46
C LEU A 118 23.48 -8.17 -13.80
N GLU A 119 22.61 -7.16 -13.75
CA GLU A 119 22.12 -6.42 -14.91
C GLU A 119 21.99 -4.94 -14.53
N PRO A 120 22.61 -4.00 -15.27
CA PRO A 120 22.54 -2.58 -14.91
C PRO A 120 21.09 -2.11 -14.84
N CYS A 121 20.74 -1.40 -13.77
CA CYS A 121 19.39 -0.89 -13.60
C CYS A 121 19.08 0.21 -14.62
N LYS A 122 17.80 0.35 -14.95
CA LYS A 122 17.34 1.40 -15.87
C LYS A 122 17.32 2.75 -15.17
N VAL A 123 17.50 3.83 -15.93
CA VAL A 123 17.21 5.17 -15.39
C VAL A 123 15.75 5.22 -14.94
N ASP A 124 15.53 5.84 -13.79
CA ASP A 124 14.26 5.93 -13.06
C ASP A 124 13.71 4.62 -12.49
N GLU A 125 14.46 3.51 -12.57
CA GLU A 125 14.07 2.27 -11.91
C GLU A 125 14.03 2.45 -10.38
N ILE A 126 12.93 1.98 -9.78
CA ILE A 126 12.68 2.09 -8.35
C ILE A 126 12.97 0.75 -7.70
N ILE A 127 13.81 0.77 -6.67
CA ILE A 127 14.14 -0.40 -5.86
C ILE A 127 13.72 -0.20 -4.41
N HIS A 128 13.50 -1.31 -3.71
CA HIS A 128 13.32 -1.35 -2.28
C HIS A 128 14.56 -1.97 -1.62
N ASP A 129 15.16 -1.21 -0.72
CA ASP A 129 16.44 -1.53 -0.11
C ASP A 129 16.31 -1.59 1.41
N ALA A 130 16.41 -2.80 1.95
CA ALA A 130 16.39 -3.06 3.37
C ALA A 130 17.70 -2.59 4.02
N GLY A 131 17.60 -1.59 4.90
CA GLY A 131 18.72 -0.95 5.56
C GLY A 131 19.29 0.24 4.79
N CYS A 132 18.72 0.63 3.64
CA CYS A 132 19.11 1.83 2.90
C CYS A 132 20.60 1.83 2.44
N ARG A 133 21.16 0.65 2.19
CA ARG A 133 22.57 0.41 1.89
C ARG A 133 23.00 0.86 0.50
N LEU A 134 22.07 1.00 -0.43
CA LEU A 134 22.32 1.32 -1.83
C LEU A 134 22.34 2.83 -2.10
N THR A 135 21.87 3.68 -1.17
CA THR A 135 21.83 5.13 -1.40
C THR A 135 23.24 5.69 -1.67
N GLY A 136 23.40 6.37 -2.81
CA GLY A 136 24.68 6.89 -3.28
C GLY A 136 25.58 5.87 -3.99
N HIS A 137 25.26 4.58 -3.96
CA HIS A 137 25.96 3.56 -4.73
C HIS A 137 25.57 3.61 -6.21
N LYS A 138 26.48 3.13 -7.07
CA LYS A 138 26.25 3.08 -8.51
C LYS A 138 25.16 2.06 -8.85
N CYS A 139 24.18 2.47 -9.65
CA CYS A 139 23.16 1.59 -10.22
C CYS A 139 23.38 1.35 -11.74
N GLY A 140 24.37 2.01 -12.33
CA GLY A 140 24.91 1.73 -13.66
C GLY A 140 25.93 2.80 -14.10
N ILE A 141 26.17 2.94 -15.41
CA ILE A 141 27.20 3.85 -15.94
C ILE A 141 26.74 5.31 -15.77
N ASN A 142 27.47 6.07 -14.94
CA ASN A 142 27.16 7.45 -14.54
C ASN A 142 25.79 7.60 -13.86
N MET A 143 25.36 6.56 -13.14
CA MET A 143 24.08 6.53 -12.42
C MET A 143 24.29 6.10 -10.97
N ILE A 144 23.55 6.72 -10.04
CA ILE A 144 23.55 6.41 -8.61
C ILE A 144 22.12 6.21 -8.11
N PHE A 145 21.97 5.45 -7.03
CA PHE A 145 20.70 5.41 -6.31
C PHE A 145 20.50 6.67 -5.48
N LYS A 146 19.33 7.29 -5.65
CA LYS A 146 18.86 8.44 -4.89
C LYS A 146 17.66 8.04 -4.03
N LEU A 147 17.68 8.44 -2.77
CA LEU A 147 16.59 8.17 -1.83
C LEU A 147 15.30 8.90 -2.26
N ILE A 148 14.20 8.16 -2.41
CA ILE A 148 12.85 8.72 -2.63
C ILE A 148 12.11 8.84 -1.29
N SER A 149 12.07 7.74 -0.54
CA SER A 149 11.38 7.68 0.74
C SER A 149 12.05 6.66 1.65
N GLN A 150 11.89 6.86 2.96
CA GLN A 150 12.35 5.96 4.00
C GLN A 150 11.16 5.57 4.88
N GLY A 151 11.13 4.33 5.33
CA GLY A 151 10.14 3.84 6.29
C GLY A 151 10.76 2.84 7.26
N ILE A 152 9.96 2.39 8.22
CA ILE A 152 10.34 1.38 9.21
C ILE A 152 9.33 0.24 9.08
N THR A 153 9.80 -0.99 8.87
CA THR A 153 8.93 -2.17 8.96
C THR A 153 8.80 -2.60 10.43
N TYR A 154 7.56 -2.74 10.90
CA TYR A 154 7.24 -3.33 12.20
C TYR A 154 6.89 -4.81 12.01
N PRO A 155 7.26 -5.70 12.96
CA PRO A 155 7.89 -5.40 14.26
C PRO A 155 9.41 -5.27 14.22
N SER A 156 10.08 -5.67 13.13
CA SER A 156 11.54 -5.85 13.07
C SER A 156 12.40 -4.57 13.13
N ILE A 157 11.79 -3.39 13.35
CA ILE A 157 12.39 -2.04 13.31
C ILE A 157 13.45 -1.91 12.21
N SER A 158 13.16 -2.51 11.05
CA SER A 158 14.10 -2.50 9.95
C SER A 158 13.80 -1.29 9.08
N ARG A 159 14.76 -0.38 8.98
CA ARG A 159 14.64 0.73 8.05
C ARG A 159 14.60 0.17 6.64
N TYR A 160 13.64 0.56 5.84
CA TYR A 160 13.62 0.28 4.41
C TYR A 160 13.63 1.61 3.67
N CYS A 161 14.32 1.64 2.54
CA CYS A 161 14.33 2.78 1.66
C CYS A 161 13.74 2.41 0.31
N THR A 162 12.92 3.30 -0.24
CA THR A 162 12.58 3.29 -1.66
C THR A 162 13.56 4.22 -2.34
N GLN A 163 14.33 3.70 -3.29
CA GLN A 163 15.38 4.45 -3.97
C GLN A 163 15.16 4.39 -5.48
N ARG A 164 15.64 5.40 -6.19
CA ARG A 164 15.55 5.51 -7.64
C ARG A 164 16.94 5.57 -8.26
N CYS A 165 17.18 4.82 -9.32
CA CYS A 165 18.39 4.97 -10.12
C CYS A 165 18.32 6.26 -10.96
N VAL A 166 19.24 7.20 -10.74
CA VAL A 166 19.27 8.50 -11.43
C VAL A 166 20.67 8.81 -11.93
N CYS A 167 20.81 9.75 -12.87
CA CYS A 167 22.13 10.23 -13.29
C CYS A 167 22.90 10.82 -12.11
N GLU A 168 24.21 10.53 -12.04
CA GLU A 168 25.05 10.93 -10.91
C GLU A 168 25.28 12.44 -10.80
N SER A 169 25.09 13.17 -11.90
CA SER A 169 25.12 14.63 -11.96
C SER A 169 24.23 15.16 -13.08
N GLU A 170 23.92 16.45 -13.05
CA GLU A 170 23.17 17.16 -14.09
C GLU A 170 23.93 17.28 -15.42
N GLU A 171 25.24 16.99 -15.45
CA GLU A 171 26.05 16.98 -16.68
C GLU A 171 25.76 15.76 -17.58
N PHE A 172 25.04 14.76 -17.05
CA PHE A 172 24.71 13.55 -17.80
C PHE A 172 23.24 13.55 -18.20
N VAL A 173 22.97 13.15 -19.45
CA VAL A 173 21.63 12.96 -19.97
C VAL A 173 21.26 11.49 -19.89
N ALA A 174 20.08 11.23 -19.34
CA ALA A 174 19.54 9.89 -19.19
C ALA A 174 19.36 9.16 -20.54
N LYS A 175 19.90 7.94 -20.63
CA LYS A 175 19.53 6.91 -21.60
C LYS A 175 18.89 5.75 -20.83
N THR A 176 18.40 4.72 -21.51
CA THR A 176 17.67 3.64 -20.85
C THR A 176 18.47 2.93 -19.75
N PHE A 177 19.78 2.70 -19.93
CA PHE A 177 20.62 1.88 -19.04
C PHE A 177 21.94 2.57 -18.62
N HIS A 178 22.09 3.86 -18.92
CA HIS A 178 23.26 4.66 -18.57
C HIS A 178 22.92 6.14 -18.69
N CYS A 179 23.75 7.00 -18.12
CA CYS A 179 23.71 8.42 -18.45
C CYS A 179 24.95 8.80 -19.26
N GLU A 180 24.75 9.58 -20.32
CA GLU A 180 25.80 9.99 -21.24
C GLU A 180 26.12 11.46 -21.02
N LYS A 181 27.41 11.82 -20.92
CA LYS A 181 27.82 13.21 -20.81
C LYS A 181 27.61 13.87 -22.16
N THR A 182 26.60 14.71 -22.29
CA THR A 182 26.43 15.51 -23.50
C THR A 182 27.60 16.50 -23.57
N LYS A 183 28.40 16.41 -24.63
CA LYS A 183 29.30 17.50 -25.02
C LYS A 183 28.42 18.63 -25.52
N ILE A 184 27.80 19.35 -24.60
CA ILE A 184 27.11 20.59 -24.92
C ILE A 184 28.24 21.55 -25.29
N HIS A 185 28.48 21.70 -26.59
CA HIS A 185 29.04 22.93 -27.10
C HIS A 185 28.02 24.00 -26.71
N LEU A 186 28.24 24.65 -25.57
CA LEU A 186 27.53 25.86 -25.17
C LEU A 186 27.80 26.91 -26.25
N ASN A 187 26.97 26.91 -27.29
CA ASN A 187 26.59 28.15 -27.92
C ASN A 187 25.59 28.77 -26.93
N ASP A 188 25.95 29.93 -26.39
CA ASP A 188 25.34 30.68 -25.27
C ASP A 188 23.86 31.08 -25.45
N SER A 189 22.96 30.20 -25.89
CA SER A 189 21.62 30.63 -26.29
C SER A 189 20.47 29.65 -26.04
N ILE A 190 20.62 28.63 -25.18
CA ILE A 190 19.48 27.74 -24.88
C ILE A 190 19.31 27.60 -23.37
N GLU A 191 18.38 28.40 -22.86
CA GLU A 191 17.78 28.27 -21.53
C GLU A 191 17.39 26.82 -21.27
N SER A 192 17.80 26.29 -20.12
CA SER A 192 17.43 24.95 -19.64
C SER A 192 15.96 24.96 -19.17
N SER A 193 15.03 25.04 -20.10
CA SER A 193 13.63 24.76 -19.87
C SER A 193 13.38 23.28 -20.13
N GLU A 194 13.25 22.47 -19.08
CA GLU A 194 12.32 21.31 -19.05
C GLU A 194 12.42 20.44 -17.79
N PHE A 195 13.37 20.66 -16.87
CA PHE A 195 13.39 19.94 -15.58
C PHE A 195 13.51 20.82 -14.32
N LEU A 196 13.79 22.12 -14.47
CA LEU A 196 13.77 23.13 -13.39
C LEU A 196 12.41 23.84 -13.24
N GLN A 197 11.37 23.38 -13.94
CA GLN A 197 10.12 24.13 -14.11
C GLN A 197 9.31 24.31 -12.81
N TYR A 198 9.67 23.65 -11.70
CA TYR A 198 9.00 23.86 -10.41
C TYR A 198 9.77 24.72 -9.40
N CYS A 199 11.03 25.12 -9.67
CA CYS A 199 11.78 26.06 -8.83
C CYS A 199 12.79 26.86 -9.67
N PRO A 200 12.38 27.96 -10.34
CA PRO A 200 13.23 28.69 -11.29
C PRO A 200 14.32 29.57 -10.65
N ARG A 201 14.60 29.43 -9.35
CA ARG A 201 15.57 30.30 -8.65
C ARG A 201 16.55 29.54 -7.78
N LEU A 202 17.84 29.69 -8.09
CA LEU A 202 18.98 29.20 -7.29
C LEU A 202 19.07 29.86 -5.89
N ARG A 203 18.30 30.94 -5.63
CA ARG A 203 18.29 31.68 -4.36
C ARG A 203 16.90 32.28 -4.14
N TYR A 204 16.23 31.82 -3.10
CA TYR A 204 15.02 32.45 -2.58
C TYR A 204 15.41 33.54 -1.59
N ASN A 205 14.62 34.60 -1.48
CA ASN A 205 14.78 35.58 -0.41
C ASN A 205 14.19 35.01 0.89
N MET A 206 14.68 35.49 2.03
CA MET A 206 14.04 35.21 3.32
C MET A 206 12.59 35.73 3.24
N ASP A 207 11.64 34.91 3.70
CA ASP A 207 10.19 35.16 3.64
C ASP A 207 9.56 35.15 2.23
N GLU A 208 10.28 34.69 1.20
CA GLU A 208 9.68 34.45 -0.13
C GLU A 208 8.81 33.19 -0.08
N GLU A 209 7.51 33.36 -0.31
CA GLU A 209 6.55 32.25 -0.38
C GLU A 209 6.60 31.56 -1.74
N ILE A 210 6.49 30.23 -1.72
CA ILE A 210 6.38 29.42 -2.94
C ILE A 210 5.17 28.49 -2.82
N THR A 211 4.59 28.14 -3.97
CA THR A 211 3.58 27.08 -4.03
C THR A 211 4.27 25.74 -4.28
N ASP A 212 4.33 24.91 -3.25
CA ASP A 212 4.88 23.55 -3.31
C ASP A 212 3.77 22.52 -3.15
N LEU A 213 3.39 21.90 -4.26
CA LEU A 213 2.23 21.02 -4.32
C LEU A 213 2.52 19.71 -3.57
N GLY A 214 1.87 19.52 -2.42
CA GLY A 214 2.10 18.39 -1.52
C GLY A 214 3.29 18.58 -0.56
N CYS A 215 3.78 19.80 -0.36
CA CYS A 215 4.81 20.14 0.65
C CYS A 215 6.13 19.34 0.50
N ARG A 216 6.49 18.95 -0.72
CA ARG A 216 7.65 18.09 -1.04
C ARG A 216 9.00 18.74 -0.75
N LEU A 217 9.06 20.07 -0.75
CA LEU A 217 10.23 20.89 -0.50
C LEU A 217 10.41 21.19 0.99
N THR A 218 9.46 20.83 1.86
CA THR A 218 9.58 21.07 3.31
C THR A 218 10.90 20.50 3.85
N GLY A 219 11.70 21.36 4.48
CA GLY A 219 13.02 21.03 5.01
C GLY A 219 14.17 21.04 3.98
N PHE A 220 13.91 21.16 2.68
CA PHE A 220 14.97 21.37 1.69
C PHE A 220 15.55 22.78 1.82
N LYS A 221 16.86 22.91 1.58
CA LYS A 221 17.56 24.19 1.64
C LYS A 221 17.13 25.10 0.48
N CYS A 222 16.64 26.30 0.80
CA CYS A 222 16.27 27.33 -0.18
C CYS A 222 17.29 28.49 -0.26
N GLY A 223 18.35 28.44 0.58
CA GLY A 223 19.51 29.31 0.51
C GLY A 223 20.48 29.11 1.66
N LYS A 224 21.43 30.04 1.84
CA LYS A 224 22.43 29.94 2.93
C LYS A 224 21.72 30.13 4.27
N ASN A 225 21.65 29.05 5.07
CA ASN A 225 20.95 28.97 6.36
C ASN A 225 19.42 29.14 6.25
N MET A 226 18.82 28.84 5.09
CA MET A 226 17.37 28.90 4.89
C MET A 226 16.86 27.53 4.44
N VAL A 227 15.68 27.16 4.92
CA VAL A 227 14.95 25.95 4.53
C VAL A 227 13.50 26.31 4.25
N PHE A 228 12.85 25.58 3.35
CA PHE A 228 11.42 25.75 3.15
C PHE A 228 10.66 25.27 4.39
N VAL A 229 9.76 26.12 4.86
CA VAL A 229 8.82 25.85 5.95
C VAL A 229 7.40 26.04 5.40
N PRO A 230 6.43 25.19 5.77
CA PRO A 230 5.05 25.38 5.35
C PRO A 230 4.51 26.65 6.03
N VAL A 231 4.15 27.65 5.23
CA VAL A 231 3.58 28.92 5.73
C VAL A 231 2.09 28.74 6.02
N GLU A 232 1.39 28.01 5.16
CA GLU A 232 0.00 27.58 5.37
C GLU A 232 -0.15 26.13 4.89
N GLU A 233 -0.58 25.23 5.79
CA GLU A 233 -1.01 23.89 5.40
C GLU A 233 -2.32 24.01 4.61
N PHE A 234 -2.22 24.19 3.29
CA PHE A 234 -3.32 23.86 2.42
C PHE A 234 -3.53 22.35 2.52
N PHE A 235 -4.45 21.93 3.40
CA PHE A 235 -4.87 20.55 3.51
C PHE A 235 -5.36 20.07 2.14
N TRP A 236 -4.49 19.31 1.45
CA TRP A 236 -4.71 18.70 0.14
C TRP A 236 -5.87 17.72 0.10
N TYR A 237 -6.36 17.35 1.27
CA TYR A 237 -7.43 16.40 1.44
C TYR A 237 -8.31 16.86 2.60
N CYS A 238 -9.56 16.44 2.53
CA CYS A 238 -10.49 16.64 3.62
C CYS A 238 -10.33 15.52 4.64
N ASP A 239 -10.38 15.84 5.93
CA ASP A 239 -10.18 14.86 6.99
C ASP A 239 -11.13 13.68 6.84
N GLY A 240 -10.56 12.48 6.72
CA GLY A 240 -11.32 11.26 6.49
C GLY A 240 -12.08 11.21 5.16
N GLY A 241 -11.64 11.93 4.13
CA GLY A 241 -12.27 11.94 2.81
C GLY A 241 -13.56 12.77 2.73
N TYR A 242 -13.95 13.46 3.82
CA TYR A 242 -15.14 14.28 3.89
C TYR A 242 -14.80 15.76 4.07
N CYS A 243 -15.16 16.56 3.08
CA CYS A 243 -14.99 17.99 3.08
C CYS A 243 -16.16 18.67 3.79
N SER A 244 -15.83 19.69 4.59
CA SER A 244 -16.83 20.68 4.97
C SER A 244 -17.38 21.35 3.71
N LEU A 245 -18.67 21.69 3.73
CA LEU A 245 -19.29 22.45 2.65
C LEU A 245 -18.50 23.75 2.40
N GLY A 246 -18.27 24.08 1.14
CA GLY A 246 -17.46 25.22 0.72
C GLY A 246 -15.94 25.01 0.78
N LYS A 247 -15.45 23.89 1.32
CA LYS A 247 -14.01 23.59 1.34
C LYS A 247 -13.50 23.41 -0.09
N GLN A 248 -12.41 24.11 -0.40
CA GLN A 248 -11.71 24.02 -1.68
C GLN A 248 -10.58 23.00 -1.61
N VAL A 249 -10.40 22.25 -2.71
CA VAL A 249 -9.30 21.30 -2.91
C VAL A 249 -8.67 21.54 -4.27
N PHE A 250 -7.36 21.25 -4.35
CA PHE A 250 -6.63 21.23 -5.62
C PHE A 250 -6.61 19.81 -6.15
N ASP A 251 -7.09 19.63 -7.37
CA ASP A 251 -7.23 18.32 -8.00
C ASP A 251 -6.58 18.29 -9.39
N TYR A 252 -5.63 17.37 -9.57
CA TYR A 252 -4.92 17.19 -10.82
C TYR A 252 -5.80 16.47 -11.84
N GLY A 253 -6.01 17.11 -13.00
CA GLY A 253 -6.88 16.59 -14.05
C GLY A 253 -8.37 16.53 -13.68
N CYS A 254 -8.78 17.22 -12.60
CA CYS A 254 -10.19 17.32 -12.18
C CYS A 254 -10.92 15.99 -11.96
N MET A 255 -10.18 14.95 -11.53
CA MET A 255 -10.67 13.60 -11.31
C MET A 255 -11.76 13.47 -10.25
N LEU A 256 -11.86 14.38 -9.28
CA LEU A 256 -12.89 14.34 -8.24
C LEU A 256 -14.20 14.98 -8.67
N THR A 257 -14.29 15.66 -9.81
CA THR A 257 -15.53 16.35 -10.24
C THR A 257 -16.72 15.39 -10.24
N GLY A 258 -17.77 15.75 -9.49
CA GLY A 258 -18.98 14.93 -9.33
C GLY A 258 -18.85 13.77 -8.35
N LEU A 259 -17.66 13.51 -7.79
CA LEU A 259 -17.47 12.55 -6.71
C LEU A 259 -18.02 13.12 -5.39
N PRO A 260 -18.52 12.25 -4.50
CA PRO A 260 -19.02 12.68 -3.21
C PRO A 260 -17.88 13.20 -2.33
N CYS A 261 -18.08 14.39 -1.76
CA CYS A 261 -17.19 14.99 -0.76
C CYS A 261 -17.84 15.06 0.63
N GLY A 262 -19.09 14.63 0.77
CA GLY A 262 -19.92 14.81 1.96
C GLY A 262 -21.27 14.11 1.82
N THR A 263 -22.02 13.99 2.91
CA THR A 263 -23.44 13.60 2.83
C THR A 263 -24.21 14.63 2.03
N ASN A 264 -24.77 14.22 0.89
CA ASN A 264 -25.47 15.09 -0.07
C ASN A 264 -24.58 16.21 -0.64
N MET A 265 -23.27 15.99 -0.71
CA MET A 265 -22.31 16.94 -1.27
C MET A 265 -21.45 16.29 -2.34
N ILE A 266 -21.05 17.05 -3.36
CA ILE A 266 -20.14 16.64 -4.43
C ILE A 266 -19.05 17.68 -4.63
N PHE A 267 -17.90 17.24 -5.15
CA PHE A 267 -16.90 18.15 -5.67
C PHE A 267 -17.38 18.79 -6.97
N ASP A 268 -17.25 20.09 -7.06
CA ASP A 268 -17.58 20.88 -8.24
C ASP A 268 -16.38 21.71 -8.67
N THR A 269 -16.06 21.66 -9.95
CA THR A 269 -14.92 22.42 -10.47
C THR A 269 -15.30 23.90 -10.58
N MET A 270 -14.72 24.73 -9.71
CA MET A 270 -14.99 26.18 -9.72
C MET A 270 -14.22 26.89 -10.83
N ASN A 271 -12.97 26.49 -11.03
CA ASN A 271 -12.09 27.15 -11.98
C ASN A 271 -11.15 26.15 -12.64
N ASN A 272 -11.25 26.06 -13.96
CA ASN A 272 -10.37 25.28 -14.82
C ASN A 272 -9.28 26.22 -15.36
N ASN A 273 -8.39 26.67 -14.48
CA ASN A 273 -7.40 27.70 -14.80
C ASN A 273 -6.18 27.16 -15.57
N SER A 274 -6.05 25.84 -15.73
CA SER A 274 -4.99 25.22 -16.53
C SER A 274 -5.36 23.77 -16.89
N THR A 275 -4.76 23.20 -17.93
CA THR A 275 -5.00 21.82 -18.36
C THR A 275 -4.55 20.75 -17.35
N GLU A 276 -3.75 21.13 -16.34
CA GLU A 276 -3.12 20.17 -15.44
C GLU A 276 -3.81 20.05 -14.09
N PHE A 277 -4.37 21.14 -13.55
CA PHE A 277 -5.06 21.13 -12.26
C PHE A 277 -6.28 22.05 -12.27
N CYS A 278 -7.24 21.74 -11.41
CA CYS A 278 -8.35 22.64 -11.11
C CYS A 278 -8.59 22.78 -9.61
N ILE A 279 -9.30 23.85 -9.28
CA ILE A 279 -9.80 24.09 -7.95
C ILE A 279 -11.24 23.57 -7.92
N GLN A 280 -11.48 22.60 -7.06
CA GLN A 280 -12.81 22.08 -6.80
C GLN A 280 -13.30 22.52 -5.44
N VAL A 281 -14.61 22.69 -5.30
CA VAL A 281 -15.28 23.02 -4.05
C VAL A 281 -16.25 21.91 -3.69
N CYS A 282 -16.33 21.56 -2.42
CA CYS A 282 -17.40 20.70 -1.94
C CYS A 282 -18.69 21.52 -1.86
N LYS A 283 -19.71 21.18 -2.66
CA LYS A 283 -21.02 21.86 -2.67
C LYS A 283 -22.15 20.84 -2.55
N CYS A 284 -23.38 21.31 -2.33
CA CYS A 284 -24.53 20.42 -2.33
C CYS A 284 -24.71 19.71 -3.69
N ALA A 285 -25.03 18.41 -3.62
CA ALA A 285 -25.03 17.51 -4.76
C ALA A 285 -26.04 17.87 -5.85
N ALA A 286 -27.10 18.59 -5.50
CA ALA A 286 -28.13 19.04 -6.41
C ALA A 286 -28.78 20.32 -5.88
N ASN A 287 -29.44 21.04 -6.79
CA ASN A 287 -30.08 22.33 -6.50
C ASN A 287 -31.30 22.20 -5.56
N ASP A 288 -31.81 20.98 -5.32
CA ASP A 288 -32.89 20.68 -4.37
C ASP A 288 -32.42 20.55 -2.92
N TYR A 289 -31.12 20.67 -2.69
CA TYR A 289 -30.54 20.73 -1.35
C TYR A 289 -30.23 22.17 -0.97
N THR A 290 -30.71 22.59 0.20
CA THR A 290 -30.38 23.88 0.81
C THR A 290 -29.29 23.71 1.86
N GLU A 291 -28.37 24.66 1.89
CA GLU A 291 -27.33 24.73 2.91
C GLU A 291 -27.93 25.24 4.23
N ILE A 292 -27.83 24.43 5.27
CA ILE A 292 -28.21 24.79 6.65
C ILE A 292 -27.08 24.37 7.57
N ASN A 293 -26.44 25.34 8.23
CA ASN A 293 -25.35 25.11 9.20
C ASN A 293 -24.19 24.26 8.62
N GLY A 294 -23.76 24.57 7.38
CA GLY A 294 -22.67 23.85 6.72
C GLY A 294 -23.01 22.41 6.30
N ARG A 295 -24.29 22.05 6.24
CA ARG A 295 -24.79 20.75 5.78
C ARG A 295 -25.84 20.92 4.69
N CYS A 296 -25.92 19.95 3.79
CA CYS A 296 -26.90 19.94 2.70
C CYS A 296 -28.16 19.17 3.10
N HIS A 297 -29.26 19.89 3.27
CA HIS A 297 -30.58 19.36 3.64
C HIS A 297 -31.53 19.39 2.45
N LYS A 298 -32.31 18.34 2.26
CA LYS A 298 -33.35 18.29 1.22
C LYS A 298 -34.62 18.92 1.77
N GLU A 299 -35.27 19.81 1.02
CA GLU A 299 -36.62 20.26 1.41
C GLU A 299 -37.60 19.08 1.36
N ASP A 300 -38.26 18.80 2.48
CA ASP A 300 -39.01 17.55 2.77
C ASP A 300 -40.28 17.31 1.92
N ASN A 301 -40.47 18.00 0.80
CA ASN A 301 -41.76 18.00 0.10
C ASN A 301 -41.96 16.94 -0.98
N THR A 302 -41.03 16.03 -1.22
CA THR A 302 -41.32 14.83 -2.04
C THR A 302 -40.26 13.76 -1.86
N THR A 303 -40.67 12.51 -1.65
CA THR A 303 -39.85 11.29 -1.71
C THR A 303 -39.18 11.14 -3.09
N SER A 304 -38.15 11.94 -3.33
CA SER A 304 -37.31 11.92 -4.51
C SER A 304 -36.05 11.13 -4.15
N LYS A 305 -36.07 9.85 -4.52
CA LYS A 305 -34.91 8.95 -4.58
C LYS A 305 -33.93 9.48 -5.64
N TYR A 306 -33.27 10.60 -5.38
CA TYR A 306 -32.05 10.98 -6.08
C TYR A 306 -30.87 10.61 -5.18
N PHE A 307 -30.55 9.32 -5.15
CA PHE A 307 -29.13 8.96 -5.15
C PHE A 307 -28.64 9.46 -6.51
N VAL A 308 -27.76 10.46 -6.54
CA VAL A 308 -27.10 10.90 -7.76
C VAL A 308 -26.41 9.68 -8.39
N GLU A 309 -27.07 9.08 -9.38
CA GLU A 309 -26.60 7.94 -10.15
C GLU A 309 -25.59 8.40 -11.20
N VAL A 310 -24.67 9.30 -10.82
CA VAL A 310 -23.42 9.54 -11.57
C VAL A 310 -22.34 8.66 -10.95
N ARG A 311 -22.66 7.38 -10.74
CA ARG A 311 -21.63 6.38 -10.47
C ARG A 311 -21.28 5.77 -11.81
N LYS A 312 -20.10 6.11 -12.32
CA LYS A 312 -19.42 5.28 -13.33
C LYS A 312 -19.50 3.84 -12.82
N SER A 313 -20.31 3.01 -13.47
CA SER A 313 -20.57 1.66 -12.98
C SER A 313 -19.26 0.88 -13.04
N PHE A 314 -18.78 0.42 -11.89
CA PHE A 314 -17.59 -0.42 -11.86
C PHE A 314 -17.95 -1.78 -12.43
N ILE A 315 -17.02 -2.37 -13.18
CA ILE A 315 -17.13 -3.77 -13.60
C ILE A 315 -16.59 -4.68 -12.49
N VAL A 316 -17.13 -5.90 -12.38
CA VAL A 316 -16.57 -6.90 -11.46
C VAL A 316 -15.08 -7.07 -11.72
N GLY A 317 -14.29 -7.05 -10.65
CA GLY A 317 -12.84 -7.21 -10.67
C GLY A 317 -12.05 -5.93 -10.86
N GLN A 318 -12.69 -4.78 -11.12
CA GLN A 318 -11.99 -3.51 -11.17
C GLN A 318 -11.38 -3.17 -9.81
N ILE A 319 -10.10 -2.79 -9.84
CA ILE A 319 -9.32 -2.39 -8.67
C ILE A 319 -9.30 -0.86 -8.57
N PHE A 320 -9.40 -0.35 -7.35
CA PHE A 320 -9.44 1.07 -7.04
C PHE A 320 -8.66 1.35 -5.75
N ASP A 321 -7.89 2.44 -5.74
CA ASP A 321 -7.21 2.94 -4.55
C ASP A 321 -8.17 3.81 -3.73
N ASP A 322 -8.52 3.36 -2.54
CA ASP A 322 -9.46 3.99 -1.62
C ASP A 322 -8.73 4.45 -0.35
N PHE A 323 -8.42 5.75 -0.29
CA PHE A 323 -7.85 6.36 0.91
C PHE A 323 -8.87 6.26 2.06
N GLY A 324 -8.44 5.76 3.21
CA GLY A 324 -9.24 5.51 4.40
C GLY A 324 -10.16 4.27 4.34
N CYS A 325 -10.20 3.55 3.21
CA CYS A 325 -11.05 2.37 3.02
C CYS A 325 -12.56 2.65 3.11
N PHE A 326 -13.00 3.89 2.88
CA PHE A 326 -14.38 4.35 3.04
C PHE A 326 -15.38 3.68 2.10
N SER A 327 -14.92 3.21 0.95
CA SER A 327 -15.76 2.52 -0.03
C SER A 327 -16.06 1.06 0.37
N THR A 328 -15.43 0.52 1.42
CA THR A 328 -15.65 -0.87 1.87
C THR A 328 -17.14 -1.15 2.12
N GLY A 329 -17.69 -2.15 1.41
CA GLY A 329 -19.10 -2.53 1.53
C GLY A 329 -20.08 -1.64 0.76
N ILE A 330 -19.63 -0.50 0.22
CA ILE A 330 -20.43 0.36 -0.64
C ILE A 330 -20.69 -0.34 -1.98
N THR A 331 -21.89 -0.15 -2.52
CA THR A 331 -22.28 -0.73 -3.81
C THR A 331 -21.50 -0.11 -4.97
N CYS A 332 -20.73 -0.93 -5.67
CA CYS A 332 -19.99 -0.54 -6.87
C CYS A 332 -20.75 -0.89 -8.17
N GLY A 333 -21.90 -1.57 -8.04
CA GLY A 333 -22.91 -1.75 -9.10
C GLY A 333 -23.94 -2.83 -8.75
N LYS A 334 -24.67 -3.34 -9.75
CA LYS A 334 -25.77 -4.30 -9.52
C LYS A 334 -25.25 -5.62 -8.92
N ASN A 335 -25.65 -5.90 -7.67
CA ASN A 335 -25.19 -7.04 -6.88
C ASN A 335 -23.68 -7.05 -6.57
N MET A 336 -23.05 -5.88 -6.59
CA MET A 336 -21.60 -5.74 -6.36
C MET A 336 -21.33 -4.77 -5.21
N VAL A 337 -20.24 -5.00 -4.48
CA VAL A 337 -19.71 -4.12 -3.42
C VAL A 337 -18.20 -4.05 -3.50
N PHE A 338 -17.62 -2.94 -3.07
CA PHE A 338 -16.18 -2.88 -2.89
C PHE A 338 -15.74 -3.72 -1.70
N ARG A 339 -14.66 -4.47 -1.88
CA ARG A 339 -13.99 -5.26 -0.86
C ARG A 339 -12.50 -4.92 -0.83
N PRO A 340 -11.89 -4.71 0.34
CA PRO A 340 -10.45 -4.50 0.44
C PRO A 340 -9.70 -5.76 -0.02
N ILE A 341 -8.75 -5.56 -0.93
CA ILE A 341 -7.71 -6.52 -1.29
C ILE A 341 -6.53 -6.38 -0.34
N PHE A 342 -6.12 -5.12 -0.11
CA PHE A 342 -4.97 -4.77 0.72
C PHE A 342 -5.28 -3.56 1.57
N GLN A 343 -4.82 -3.54 2.81
CA GLN A 343 -4.91 -2.39 3.71
C GLN A 343 -3.50 -1.96 4.08
N PHE A 344 -3.12 -0.76 3.67
CA PHE A 344 -1.89 -0.12 4.06
C PHE A 344 -2.16 0.71 5.32
N HIS A 345 -1.36 0.50 6.35
CA HIS A 345 -1.27 1.37 7.51
C HIS A 345 0.05 2.13 7.39
N ASN A 346 0.02 3.37 6.91
CA ASN A 346 1.25 4.16 6.86
C ASN A 346 1.47 4.84 8.21
N ILE A 347 2.56 4.49 8.88
CA ILE A 347 3.02 5.14 10.11
C ILE A 347 4.15 6.10 9.70
N SER A 348 3.80 7.18 9.01
CA SER A 348 4.72 8.29 8.80
C SER A 348 4.37 9.44 9.74
N GLY A 349 4.94 9.36 10.95
CA GLY A 349 5.31 10.46 11.85
C GLY A 349 4.24 11.36 12.45
N LEU A 350 3.21 11.76 11.70
CA LEU A 350 2.29 12.83 12.14
C LEU A 350 0.82 12.59 11.75
N ILE A 351 0.52 11.73 10.78
CA ILE A 351 -0.86 11.52 10.31
C ILE A 351 -1.10 10.04 9.99
N TRP A 352 -2.00 9.41 10.74
CA TRP A 352 -2.47 8.04 10.44
C TRP A 352 -3.46 8.09 9.28
N TYR A 353 -2.99 7.79 8.07
CA TYR A 353 -3.90 7.50 6.97
C TYR A 353 -3.85 6.00 6.66
N LYS A 354 -5.01 5.36 6.81
CA LYS A 354 -5.28 4.05 6.25
C LYS A 354 -5.42 4.22 4.74
N LYS A 355 -4.84 3.37 3.91
CA LYS A 355 -5.13 3.32 2.47
C LYS A 355 -5.58 1.90 2.15
N CYS A 356 -6.61 1.72 1.35
CA CYS A 356 -7.00 0.41 0.85
C CYS A 356 -6.84 0.32 -0.65
N LEU A 357 -6.34 -0.81 -1.12
CA LEU A 357 -6.59 -1.25 -2.48
C LEU A 357 -7.88 -2.07 -2.45
N GLN A 358 -8.92 -1.67 -3.18
CA GLN A 358 -10.23 -2.33 -3.16
C GLN A 358 -10.60 -2.91 -4.53
N ARG A 359 -11.34 -4.02 -4.51
CA ARG A 359 -11.90 -4.69 -5.69
C ARG A 359 -13.42 -4.57 -5.67
N CYS A 360 -14.03 -4.24 -6.80
CA CYS A 360 -15.47 -4.41 -6.96
C CYS A 360 -15.80 -5.91 -7.12
N SER A 361 -16.50 -6.49 -6.15
CA SER A 361 -16.78 -7.94 -6.06
C SER A 361 -18.26 -8.22 -5.82
N CYS A 362 -18.71 -9.47 -6.01
CA CYS A 362 -20.09 -9.83 -5.70
C CYS A 362 -20.46 -9.60 -4.23
N LYS A 363 -21.66 -9.03 -4.01
CA LYS A 363 -22.12 -8.60 -2.68
C LYS A 363 -22.17 -9.73 -1.67
N ASN A 364 -22.56 -10.94 -2.09
CA ASN A 364 -22.57 -12.15 -1.27
C ASN A 364 -22.45 -13.40 -2.16
N ASP A 365 -22.38 -14.56 -1.51
CA ASP A 365 -22.28 -15.91 -2.07
C ASP A 365 -23.46 -16.35 -2.96
N LYS A 366 -24.60 -15.66 -2.90
CA LYS A 366 -25.74 -15.88 -3.80
C LYS A 366 -25.45 -15.43 -5.23
N TYR A 367 -24.36 -14.69 -5.46
CA TYR A 367 -23.95 -14.25 -6.78
C TYR A 367 -22.57 -14.82 -7.13
N ILE A 368 -22.40 -15.16 -8.41
CA ILE A 368 -21.12 -15.60 -8.97
C ILE A 368 -20.65 -14.58 -10.01
N GLU A 369 -19.34 -14.40 -10.07
CA GLU A 369 -18.70 -13.54 -11.06
C GLU A 369 -18.70 -14.25 -12.42
N ARG A 370 -19.37 -13.68 -13.43
CA ARG A 370 -19.37 -14.19 -14.80
C ARG A 370 -19.40 -13.03 -15.78
N ASN A 371 -18.47 -13.01 -16.73
CA ASN A 371 -18.38 -11.97 -17.77
C ASN A 371 -18.43 -10.55 -17.17
N LYS A 372 -17.60 -10.29 -16.15
CA LYS A 372 -17.51 -8.99 -15.45
C LYS A 372 -18.80 -8.52 -14.77
N ASN A 373 -19.75 -9.42 -14.52
CA ASN A 373 -21.02 -9.16 -13.85
C ASN A 373 -21.27 -10.14 -12.70
N CYS A 374 -22.09 -9.74 -11.73
CA CYS A 374 -22.54 -10.61 -10.64
C CYS A 374 -23.96 -11.13 -10.93
N ILE A 375 -24.03 -12.39 -11.34
CA ILE A 375 -25.28 -13.10 -11.65
C ILE A 375 -25.68 -14.02 -10.49
N LYS A 376 -26.99 -14.10 -10.22
CA LYS A 376 -27.52 -14.95 -9.15
C LYS A 376 -27.19 -16.40 -9.47
N ARG A 377 -26.61 -17.11 -8.51
CA ARG A 377 -26.39 -18.55 -8.60
C ARG A 377 -27.77 -19.22 -8.75
N MET A 378 -28.03 -19.81 -9.91
CA MET A 378 -29.16 -20.74 -10.04
C MET A 378 -28.79 -21.95 -9.19
N VAL A 379 -29.58 -22.24 -8.16
CA VAL A 379 -29.45 -23.48 -7.42
C VAL A 379 -29.79 -24.57 -8.43
N GLU A 380 -28.79 -25.27 -8.95
CA GLU A 380 -29.02 -26.50 -9.70
C GLU A 380 -29.63 -27.49 -8.71
N ILE A 381 -30.95 -27.60 -8.76
CA ILE A 381 -31.71 -28.65 -8.09
C ILE A 381 -31.54 -29.90 -8.97
N GLU A 382 -30.34 -30.44 -9.14
CA GLU A 382 -30.16 -31.69 -9.89
C GLU A 382 -29.16 -32.63 -9.23
N ASN A 383 -29.68 -33.81 -8.92
CA ASN A 383 -29.07 -34.95 -8.26
C ASN A 383 -27.68 -35.30 -8.85
N PRO A 384 -26.67 -35.67 -8.04
CA PRO A 384 -25.36 -35.99 -8.57
C PRO A 384 -25.38 -37.38 -9.25
N PRO A 385 -25.05 -37.50 -10.55
CA PRO A 385 -24.72 -38.78 -11.13
C PRO A 385 -23.27 -39.11 -10.79
N GLU A 386 -23.06 -40.25 -10.13
CA GLU A 386 -21.76 -40.90 -10.05
C GLU A 386 -21.18 -41.09 -11.46
N LYS A 387 -20.02 -40.49 -11.77
CA LYS A 387 -19.18 -41.05 -12.83
C LYS A 387 -17.71 -40.70 -12.69
N ASN A 388 -16.94 -41.76 -12.48
CA ASN A 388 -15.49 -41.85 -12.55
C ASN A 388 -14.95 -41.31 -13.88
N THR A 389 -13.99 -40.40 -13.83
CA THR A 389 -13.05 -40.19 -14.95
C THR A 389 -11.73 -39.62 -14.45
N THR A 390 -10.69 -40.16 -15.06
CA THR A 390 -9.27 -40.25 -14.74
C THR A 390 -8.47 -38.95 -14.91
N MET A 391 -7.29 -38.93 -14.26
CA MET A 391 -6.20 -37.93 -14.21
C MET A 391 -6.11 -36.89 -15.35
N ILE A 392 -5.92 -35.62 -14.98
CA ILE A 392 -5.10 -34.53 -15.59
C ILE A 392 -5.44 -33.21 -14.82
N ASP A 393 -4.43 -32.51 -14.27
CA ASP A 393 -4.42 -31.15 -13.68
C ASP A 393 -5.75 -30.59 -13.11
N ARG A 394 -6.17 -31.08 -11.94
CA ARG A 394 -7.41 -30.61 -11.28
C ARG A 394 -7.11 -29.58 -10.19
N PRO A 395 -7.53 -28.30 -10.35
CA PRO A 395 -7.36 -27.29 -9.32
C PRO A 395 -8.23 -27.61 -8.11
N CYS A 396 -7.72 -27.29 -6.94
CA CYS A 396 -8.38 -27.53 -5.67
C CYS A 396 -9.60 -26.58 -5.54
N PHE A 397 -10.80 -27.07 -5.86
CA PHE A 397 -12.05 -26.33 -5.67
C PHE A 397 -12.87 -26.93 -4.52
N ILE A 398 -13.62 -26.05 -3.85
CA ILE A 398 -14.62 -26.26 -2.78
C ILE A 398 -15.12 -27.72 -2.72
N ASN A 399 -14.74 -28.45 -1.66
CA ASN A 399 -14.92 -29.90 -1.41
C ASN A 399 -13.74 -30.83 -1.72
N ARG A 400 -12.58 -30.33 -2.13
CA ARG A 400 -11.32 -31.09 -2.06
C ARG A 400 -10.31 -30.39 -1.17
N SER A 401 -9.66 -31.19 -0.33
CA SER A 401 -8.67 -30.77 0.67
C SER A 401 -7.39 -30.30 -0.02
N CYS A 402 -7.26 -28.99 -0.25
CA CYS A 402 -5.94 -28.39 -0.46
C CYS A 402 -5.09 -28.70 0.77
N GLN A 403 -3.87 -29.18 0.57
CA GLN A 403 -2.88 -29.27 1.62
C GLN A 403 -2.30 -27.86 1.86
N LEU A 404 -1.78 -27.62 3.06
CA LEU A 404 -1.05 -26.38 3.33
C LEU A 404 0.14 -26.30 2.38
N GLY A 405 0.49 -25.10 1.93
CA GLY A 405 1.54 -24.90 0.94
C GLY A 405 1.13 -25.20 -0.51
N ASP A 406 -0.03 -25.86 -0.75
CA ASP A 406 -0.55 -26.04 -2.11
C ASP A 406 -0.66 -24.68 -2.80
N THR A 407 -0.05 -24.62 -3.97
CA THR A 407 -0.05 -23.45 -4.83
C THR A 407 -1.12 -23.61 -5.89
N ILE A 408 -1.94 -22.58 -6.07
CA ILE A 408 -2.98 -22.56 -7.10
C ILE A 408 -2.83 -21.31 -7.97
N ILE A 409 -3.20 -21.46 -9.24
CA ILE A 409 -3.34 -20.35 -10.16
C ILE A 409 -4.81 -19.92 -10.12
N ASP A 410 -5.08 -18.85 -9.38
CA ASP A 410 -6.40 -18.28 -9.22
C ASP A 410 -6.61 -17.14 -10.23
N LYS A 411 -7.50 -17.38 -11.20
CA LYS A 411 -7.85 -16.40 -12.23
C LYS A 411 -8.69 -15.28 -11.62
N GLY A 412 -8.11 -14.09 -11.50
CA GLY A 412 -8.75 -12.92 -10.94
C GLY A 412 -8.86 -12.91 -9.41
N CYS A 413 -8.07 -13.74 -8.71
CA CYS A 413 -8.00 -13.72 -7.24
C CYS A 413 -9.35 -13.89 -6.54
N GLN A 414 -10.16 -14.82 -7.04
CA GLN A 414 -11.50 -15.09 -6.52
C GLN A 414 -11.49 -15.85 -5.19
N LEU A 415 -10.39 -16.54 -4.87
CA LEU A 415 -10.23 -17.39 -3.70
C LEU A 415 -9.51 -16.71 -2.55
N SER A 416 -8.95 -15.50 -2.76
CA SER A 416 -8.25 -14.75 -1.70
C SER A 416 -9.12 -14.62 -0.45
N GLY A 417 -8.60 -15.10 0.69
CA GLY A 417 -9.28 -15.09 1.98
C GLY A 417 -10.36 -16.16 2.18
N LEU A 418 -10.64 -16.99 1.17
CA LEU A 418 -11.48 -18.18 1.36
C LEU A 418 -10.69 -19.27 2.08
N LYS A 419 -11.41 -20.10 2.86
CA LYS A 419 -10.83 -21.27 3.52
C LYS A 419 -10.25 -22.23 2.46
N CYS A 420 -9.04 -22.68 2.69
CA CYS A 420 -8.40 -23.76 1.93
C CYS A 420 -8.19 -24.95 2.86
N GLY A 421 -8.30 -26.16 2.31
CA GLY A 421 -8.20 -27.40 3.08
C GLY A 421 -9.35 -27.69 4.04
N THR A 422 -9.31 -28.89 4.60
CA THR A 422 -10.12 -29.32 5.75
C THR A 422 -9.27 -29.14 7.01
N ILE A 423 -9.82 -28.50 8.04
CA ILE A 423 -9.24 -28.50 9.38
C ILE A 423 -9.29 -29.93 9.92
#